data_AF-A0A7V9DEH9-F1
#
_entry.id   AF-A0A7V9DEH9-F1
#
_cell.length_a   1.000
_cell.length_b   1.000
_cell.length_c   1.000
_cell.angle_alpha   90.00
_cell.angle_beta   90.00
_cell.angle_gamma   90.00
#
_symmetry.space_group_name_H-M   'P 1'
#
loop_
_entity.id
_entity.type
_entity.pdbx_description
1 polymer ?
#
loop_
_entity_poly.entity_id
_entity_poly.type
_entity_poly.pdbx_seq_one_letter_code
_entity_poly.pdbx_strand_id
1 'polypeptide(L)'
;MIARRPRSSLLPAVWTFVWSKTASKNAISLRSNRFDELEERVFNTTAGNYSVLADIMDHRRSVARLRRISARQREVLYRISHGEFPQIPPEVLPFYRDVHDHLLRVTDLTESYRDLISGLSDIHLSMMANRTNDVMKTLAVVSAIILPLSLIAGIYGMNFENMPELGTPHGYFATLGGMAFLTAVLLLYFWRRGWIFQRDEMRAKESREALAADDL
;
A
#
# COMPACT_ATOMS: atom_id res chain seq x y z
N MET A 1 -27.35 65.71 -32.55
CA MET A 1 -26.21 65.82 -31.60
C MET A 1 -26.39 64.71 -30.56
N ILE A 2 -25.74 63.53 -30.70
CA ILE A 2 -24.41 63.15 -30.15
C ILE A 2 -24.41 63.32 -28.61
N ALA A 3 -24.23 62.32 -27.72
CA ALA A 3 -23.30 61.19 -27.72
C ALA A 3 -23.74 59.98 -26.84
N ARG A 4 -22.93 58.91 -26.95
CA ARG A 4 -23.00 57.51 -26.47
C ARG A 4 -22.75 57.28 -24.96
N ARG A 5 -23.31 56.14 -24.47
CA ARG A 5 -22.97 55.19 -23.34
C ARG A 5 -21.49 55.13 -22.82
N PRO A 6 -21.08 54.25 -21.84
CA PRO A 6 -21.54 53.82 -20.47
C PRO A 6 -20.33 53.50 -19.50
N ARG A 7 -20.50 52.61 -18.47
CA ARG A 7 -19.55 51.82 -17.58
C ARG A 7 -19.30 52.39 -16.16
N SER A 8 -19.11 51.63 -15.06
CA SER A 8 -18.99 50.19 -14.74
C SER A 8 -18.86 49.98 -13.21
N SER A 9 -19.35 48.87 -12.64
CA SER A 9 -18.84 48.35 -11.35
C SER A 9 -18.75 46.81 -11.35
N LEU A 10 -17.58 46.29 -11.73
CA LEU A 10 -17.23 44.87 -11.88
C LEU A 10 -16.78 44.18 -10.57
N LEU A 11 -16.92 44.85 -9.43
CA LEU A 11 -16.39 44.39 -8.14
C LEU A 11 -17.02 43.09 -7.59
N PRO A 12 -18.33 42.80 -7.76
CA PRO A 12 -18.93 41.58 -7.19
C PRO A 12 -18.46 40.29 -7.87
N ALA A 13 -18.26 40.31 -9.20
CA ALA A 13 -17.98 39.11 -9.98
C ALA A 13 -16.55 38.58 -9.77
N VAL A 14 -15.59 39.49 -9.56
CA VAL A 14 -14.20 39.10 -9.26
C VAL A 14 -14.11 38.50 -7.85
N TRP A 15 -14.89 39.03 -6.89
CA TRP A 15 -14.89 38.53 -5.52
C TRP A 15 -15.59 37.18 -5.38
N THR A 16 -16.71 36.96 -6.09
CA THR A 16 -17.36 35.63 -6.13
C THR A 16 -16.49 34.58 -6.84
N PHE A 17 -15.75 34.97 -7.87
CA PHE A 17 -14.82 34.08 -8.56
C PHE A 17 -13.61 33.70 -7.69
N VAL A 18 -13.01 34.65 -6.97
CA VAL A 18 -11.89 34.38 -6.05
C VAL A 18 -12.35 33.52 -4.88
N TRP A 19 -13.49 33.83 -4.25
CA TRP A 19 -14.06 33.03 -3.15
C TRP A 19 -14.43 31.60 -3.58
N SER A 20 -15.01 31.43 -4.77
CA SER A 20 -15.31 30.13 -5.37
C SER A 20 -14.04 29.29 -5.60
N LYS A 21 -12.97 29.92 -6.10
CA LYS A 21 -11.71 29.24 -6.41
C LYS A 21 -10.94 28.82 -5.16
N THR A 22 -11.04 29.57 -4.06
CA THR A 22 -10.43 29.20 -2.77
C THR A 22 -11.23 28.13 -2.04
N ALA A 23 -12.58 28.19 -2.08
CA ALA A 23 -13.44 27.17 -1.49
C ALA A 23 -13.32 25.81 -2.21
N SER A 24 -13.11 25.79 -3.53
CA SER A 24 -12.89 24.56 -4.31
C SER A 24 -11.55 23.89 -4.02
N LYS A 25 -10.50 24.66 -3.71
CA LYS A 25 -9.17 24.09 -3.38
C LYS A 25 -9.16 23.30 -2.07
N ASN A 26 -9.94 23.71 -1.07
CA ASN A 26 -10.03 22.99 0.22
C ASN A 26 -10.89 21.71 0.14
N ALA A 27 -11.82 21.62 -0.82
CA ALA A 27 -12.60 20.40 -1.03
C ALA A 27 -11.81 19.28 -1.73
N ILE A 28 -10.71 19.63 -2.41
CA ILE A 28 -9.83 18.67 -3.08
C ILE A 28 -8.77 18.12 -2.10
N SER A 29 -8.30 18.91 -1.12
CA SER A 29 -7.36 18.42 -0.09
C SER A 29 -8.01 17.43 0.88
N LEU A 30 -9.32 17.58 1.18
CA LEU A 30 -10.04 16.67 2.07
C LEU A 30 -10.25 15.24 1.52
N ARG A 31 -10.05 15.03 0.21
CA ARG A 31 -10.12 13.70 -0.42
C ARG A 31 -8.74 13.07 -0.62
N SER A 32 -7.66 13.86 -0.60
CA SER A 32 -6.27 13.37 -0.53
C SER A 32 -6.02 12.69 0.81
N ASN A 33 -6.40 13.34 1.92
CA ASN A 33 -6.15 12.83 3.28
C ASN A 33 -6.76 11.44 3.55
N ARG A 34 -7.85 11.05 2.88
CA ARG A 34 -8.43 9.70 3.04
C ARG A 34 -7.68 8.62 2.27
N PHE A 35 -7.02 8.98 1.17
CA PHE A 35 -6.12 8.08 0.45
C PHE A 35 -4.81 7.92 1.21
N ASP A 36 -4.27 9.04 1.71
CA ASP A 36 -3.05 9.05 2.51
C ASP A 36 -3.24 8.29 3.84
N GLU A 37 -4.41 8.39 4.50
CA GLU A 37 -4.77 7.56 5.66
C GLU A 37 -4.92 6.07 5.33
N LEU A 38 -5.40 5.74 4.12
CA LEU A 38 -5.53 4.34 3.69
C LEU A 38 -4.17 3.74 3.40
N GLU A 39 -3.30 4.50 2.75
CA GLU A 39 -1.90 4.17 2.54
C GLU A 39 -1.18 4.02 3.89
N GLU A 40 -1.37 4.96 4.82
CA GLU A 40 -0.79 4.92 6.15
C GLU A 40 -1.30 3.74 6.98
N ARG A 41 -2.59 3.37 6.90
CA ARG A 41 -3.15 2.18 7.57
C ARG A 41 -2.67 0.86 6.94
N VAL A 42 -2.47 0.83 5.61
CA VAL A 42 -1.85 -0.30 4.90
C VAL A 42 -0.39 -0.48 5.34
N PHE A 43 0.34 0.63 5.54
CA PHE A 43 1.72 0.62 6.02
C PHE A 43 1.87 0.39 7.54
N ASN A 44 0.89 0.77 8.36
CA ASN A 44 0.97 0.68 9.84
C ASN A 44 0.42 -0.62 10.45
N THR A 45 -0.26 -1.47 9.69
CA THR A 45 -0.90 -2.65 10.29
C THR A 45 0.05 -3.84 10.28
N THR A 46 0.78 -3.96 11.38
CA THR A 46 1.50 -5.16 11.79
C THR A 46 0.55 -6.36 11.72
N ALA A 47 0.93 -7.33 10.89
CA ALA A 47 0.59 -8.73 11.07
C ALA A 47 -0.90 -9.16 11.09
N GLY A 48 -1.46 -9.48 9.92
CA GLY A 48 -2.52 -10.50 9.81
C GLY A 48 -3.97 -9.98 9.83
N ASN A 49 -4.21 -8.76 9.38
CA ASN A 49 -5.54 -8.17 9.44
C ASN A 49 -6.29 -8.34 8.11
N TYR A 50 -7.26 -9.25 8.07
CA TYR A 50 -8.28 -9.35 7.03
C TYR A 50 -9.01 -8.00 6.79
N SER A 51 -8.90 -7.06 7.73
CA SER A 51 -9.45 -5.71 7.63
C SER A 51 -8.84 -4.88 6.50
N VAL A 52 -7.51 -4.96 6.25
CA VAL A 52 -6.86 -4.14 5.22
C VAL A 52 -7.29 -4.58 3.82
N LEU A 53 -7.30 -5.90 3.57
CA LEU A 53 -7.81 -6.45 2.32
C LEU A 53 -9.32 -6.16 2.15
N ALA A 54 -10.10 -6.22 3.23
CA ALA A 54 -11.51 -5.86 3.21
C ALA A 54 -11.72 -4.39 2.83
N ASP A 55 -10.93 -3.47 3.39
CA ASP A 55 -10.97 -2.04 3.07
C ASP A 55 -10.63 -1.79 1.59
N ILE A 56 -9.57 -2.43 1.08
CA ILE A 56 -9.19 -2.36 -0.35
C ILE A 56 -10.34 -2.85 -1.23
N MET A 57 -10.97 -3.98 -0.87
CA MET A 57 -12.08 -4.55 -1.62
C MET A 57 -13.34 -3.67 -1.57
N ASP A 58 -13.62 -3.02 -0.45
CA ASP A 58 -14.75 -2.09 -0.32
C ASP A 58 -14.54 -0.81 -1.15
N HIS A 59 -13.31 -0.30 -1.20
CA HIS A 59 -12.96 0.80 -2.09
C HIS A 59 -13.07 0.39 -3.56
N ARG A 60 -12.60 -0.81 -3.92
CA ARG A 60 -12.74 -1.38 -5.28
C ARG A 60 -14.20 -1.47 -5.70
N ARG A 61 -15.10 -1.95 -4.82
CA ARG A 61 -16.54 -2.02 -5.08
C ARG A 61 -17.15 -0.63 -5.27
N SER A 62 -16.74 0.34 -4.45
CA SER A 62 -17.21 1.72 -4.52
C SER A 62 -16.82 2.40 -5.84
N VAL A 63 -15.57 2.26 -6.26
CA VAL A 63 -15.06 2.74 -7.55
C VAL A 63 -15.77 2.05 -8.72
N ALA A 64 -15.96 0.73 -8.65
CA ALA A 64 -16.70 0.00 -9.69
C ALA A 64 -18.16 0.46 -9.82
N ARG A 65 -18.81 0.79 -8.69
CA ARG A 65 -20.16 1.35 -8.66
C ARG A 65 -20.19 2.74 -9.30
N LEU A 66 -19.25 3.61 -8.93
CA LEU A 66 -19.13 4.96 -9.50
C LEU A 66 -18.94 4.89 -11.02
N ARG A 67 -18.02 4.05 -11.51
CA ARG A 67 -17.77 3.84 -12.94
C ARG A 67 -19.04 3.45 -13.71
N ARG A 68 -19.83 2.51 -13.17
CA ARG A 68 -21.09 2.07 -13.79
C ARG A 68 -22.14 3.18 -13.86
N ILE A 69 -22.22 4.02 -12.82
CA ILE A 69 -23.16 5.15 -12.77
C ILE A 69 -22.71 6.24 -13.75
N SER A 70 -21.44 6.65 -13.68
CA SER A 70 -20.86 7.68 -14.55
C SER A 70 -20.96 7.30 -16.03
N ALA A 71 -20.70 6.03 -16.39
CA ALA A 71 -20.84 5.57 -17.77
C ALA A 71 -22.27 5.73 -18.32
N ARG A 72 -23.30 5.37 -17.53
CA ARG A 72 -24.70 5.55 -17.92
C ARG A 72 -25.10 7.02 -17.99
N GLN A 73 -24.69 7.82 -17.02
CA GLN A 73 -24.98 9.26 -17.02
C GLN A 73 -24.31 9.95 -18.21
N ARG A 74 -23.12 9.52 -18.61
CA ARG A 74 -22.35 10.10 -19.72
C ARG A 74 -23.11 9.98 -21.03
N GLU A 75 -23.70 8.82 -21.31
CA GLU A 75 -24.49 8.59 -22.52
C GLU A 75 -25.72 9.51 -22.57
N VAL A 76 -26.46 9.62 -21.46
CA VAL A 76 -27.65 10.48 -21.38
C VAL A 76 -27.27 11.96 -21.52
N LEU A 77 -26.25 12.41 -20.80
CA LEU A 77 -25.76 13.80 -20.86
C LEU A 77 -25.19 14.14 -22.24
N TYR A 78 -24.53 13.19 -22.91
CA TYR A 78 -24.06 13.38 -24.28
C TYR A 78 -25.23 13.72 -25.21
N ARG A 79 -26.28 12.90 -25.21
CA ARG A 79 -27.48 13.11 -26.04
C ARG A 79 -28.20 14.42 -25.75
N ILE A 80 -28.30 14.78 -24.46
CA ILE A 80 -28.89 16.07 -24.04
C ILE A 80 -28.04 17.25 -24.54
N SER A 81 -26.72 17.20 -24.35
CA SER A 81 -25.80 18.28 -24.73
C SER A 81 -25.69 18.51 -26.25
N HIS A 82 -26.12 17.53 -27.06
CA HIS A 82 -26.17 17.60 -28.52
C HIS A 82 -27.55 17.98 -29.07
N GLY A 83 -28.53 18.24 -28.20
CA GLY A 83 -29.86 18.69 -28.62
C GLY A 83 -30.70 17.60 -29.30
N GLU A 84 -30.47 16.31 -28.99
CA GLU A 84 -31.30 15.22 -29.52
C GLU A 84 -32.76 15.26 -29.01
N PHE A 85 -33.03 16.05 -27.96
CA PHE A 85 -34.36 16.17 -27.35
C PHE A 85 -35.00 17.52 -27.73
N PRO A 86 -36.08 17.52 -28.54
CA PRO A 86 -36.76 18.75 -28.96
C PRO A 86 -37.38 19.56 -27.81
N GLN A 87 -37.62 18.92 -26.66
CA GLN A 87 -38.20 19.55 -25.47
C GLN A 87 -37.19 20.43 -24.71
N ILE A 88 -35.89 20.34 -25.05
CA ILE A 88 -34.82 21.08 -24.38
C ILE A 88 -34.49 22.32 -25.23
N PRO A 89 -34.64 23.54 -24.68
CA PRO A 89 -34.34 24.77 -25.42
C PRO A 89 -32.85 24.84 -25.82
N PRO A 90 -32.51 25.42 -26.98
CA PRO A 90 -31.13 25.55 -27.42
C PRO A 90 -30.28 26.38 -26.47
N GLU A 91 -30.88 27.34 -25.74
CA GLU A 91 -30.15 28.24 -24.86
C GLU A 91 -29.55 27.54 -23.63
N VAL A 92 -30.10 26.38 -23.22
CA VAL A 92 -29.62 25.63 -22.05
C VAL A 92 -28.56 24.57 -22.39
N LEU A 93 -28.36 24.26 -23.66
CA LEU A 93 -27.37 23.26 -24.13
C LEU A 93 -25.93 23.54 -23.63
N PRO A 94 -25.43 24.79 -23.55
CA PRO A 94 -24.11 25.08 -23.01
C PRO A 94 -23.93 24.63 -21.55
N PHE A 95 -24.97 24.72 -20.71
CA PHE A 95 -24.91 24.25 -19.33
C PHE A 95 -24.80 22.72 -19.26
N TYR A 96 -25.54 22.01 -20.11
CA TYR A 96 -25.43 20.54 -20.19
C TYR A 96 -24.08 20.08 -20.74
N ARG A 97 -23.45 20.85 -21.64
CA ARG A 97 -22.06 20.59 -22.07
C ARG A 97 -21.08 20.70 -20.92
N ASP A 98 -21.17 21.73 -20.08
CA ASP A 98 -20.30 21.88 -18.91
C ASP A 98 -20.46 20.71 -17.91
N VAL A 99 -21.70 20.27 -17.65
CA VAL A 99 -21.97 19.10 -16.81
C VAL A 99 -21.42 17.81 -17.45
N HIS A 100 -21.53 17.67 -18.77
CA HIS A 100 -20.96 16.53 -19.51
C HIS A 100 -19.43 16.51 -19.39
N ASP A 101 -18.77 17.65 -19.57
CA ASP A 101 -17.31 17.80 -19.43
C ASP A 101 -16.85 17.52 -18.00
N HIS A 102 -17.62 17.95 -17.00
CA HIS A 102 -17.34 17.61 -15.60
C HIS A 102 -17.45 16.10 -15.35
N LEU A 103 -18.49 15.46 -15.91
CA LEU A 103 -18.69 14.02 -15.78
C LEU A 103 -17.60 13.20 -16.49
N LEU A 104 -17.09 13.68 -17.63
CA LEU A 104 -15.92 13.10 -18.29
C LEU A 104 -14.72 13.11 -17.34
N ARG A 105 -14.42 14.25 -16.73
CA ARG A 105 -13.31 14.37 -15.78
C ARG A 105 -13.47 13.45 -14.57
N VAL A 106 -14.68 13.30 -14.02
CA VAL A 106 -14.96 12.35 -12.92
C VAL A 106 -14.75 10.91 -13.36
N THR A 107 -15.13 10.57 -14.61
CA THR A 107 -14.93 9.23 -15.16
C THR A 107 -13.45 8.90 -15.28
N ASP A 108 -12.64 9.83 -15.78
CA ASP A 108 -11.19 9.65 -15.91
C ASP A 108 -10.52 9.47 -14.53
N LEU A 109 -10.92 10.28 -13.53
CA LEU A 109 -10.45 10.12 -12.15
C LEU A 109 -10.84 8.76 -11.55
N THR A 110 -12.04 8.27 -11.88
CA THR A 110 -12.52 6.96 -11.41
C THR A 110 -11.66 5.82 -11.99
N GLU A 111 -11.24 5.92 -13.25
CA GLU A 111 -10.34 4.93 -13.85
C GLU A 111 -8.95 4.99 -13.19
N SER A 112 -8.42 6.20 -12.95
CA SER A 112 -7.16 6.36 -12.22
C SER A 112 -7.20 5.74 -10.82
N TYR A 113 -8.29 5.94 -10.06
CA TYR A 113 -8.44 5.29 -8.74
C TYR A 113 -8.53 3.77 -8.83
N ARG A 114 -9.13 3.23 -9.89
CA ARG A 114 -9.19 1.79 -10.11
C ARG A 114 -7.79 1.21 -10.30
N ASP A 115 -6.94 1.89 -11.07
CA ASP A 115 -5.57 1.46 -11.31
C ASP A 115 -4.75 1.52 -10.02
N LEU A 116 -4.89 2.59 -9.23
CA LEU A 116 -4.25 2.72 -7.92
C LEU A 116 -4.67 1.60 -6.94
N ILE A 117 -5.98 1.31 -6.85
CA ILE A 117 -6.49 0.24 -5.98
C ILE A 117 -5.97 -1.14 -6.43
N SER A 118 -5.79 -1.33 -7.74
CA SER A 118 -5.21 -2.56 -8.28
C SER A 118 -3.74 -2.68 -7.86
N GLY A 119 -2.96 -1.61 -8.01
CA GLY A 119 -1.57 -1.56 -7.52
C GLY A 119 -1.44 -1.81 -6.02
N LEU A 120 -2.33 -1.22 -5.20
CA LEU A 120 -2.37 -1.48 -3.76
C LEU A 120 -2.65 -2.94 -3.42
N SER A 121 -3.53 -3.58 -4.18
CA SER A 121 -3.84 -5.01 -4.01
C SER A 121 -2.60 -5.86 -4.28
N ASP A 122 -1.85 -5.56 -5.34
CA ASP A 122 -0.65 -6.28 -5.72
C ASP A 122 0.49 -6.09 -4.71
N ILE A 123 0.66 -4.86 -4.20
CA ILE A 123 1.61 -4.56 -3.13
C ILE A 123 1.25 -5.34 -1.86
N HIS A 124 -0.02 -5.36 -1.47
CA HIS A 124 -0.47 -6.13 -0.31
C HIS A 124 -0.15 -7.62 -0.43
N LEU A 125 -0.41 -8.22 -1.59
CA LEU A 125 -0.05 -9.62 -1.86
C LEU A 125 1.46 -9.86 -1.80
N SER A 126 2.26 -8.93 -2.35
CA SER A 126 3.72 -8.99 -2.28
C SER A 126 4.23 -8.93 -0.84
N MET A 127 3.68 -8.04 -0.01
CA MET A 127 4.02 -7.96 1.41
C MET A 127 3.65 -9.25 2.17
N MET A 128 2.48 -9.83 1.89
CA MET A 128 2.09 -11.12 2.48
C MET A 128 3.05 -12.25 2.08
N ALA A 129 3.47 -12.30 0.82
CA ALA A 129 4.42 -13.28 0.33
C ALA A 129 5.80 -13.09 0.99
N ASN A 130 6.30 -11.86 1.11
CA ASN A 130 7.55 -11.55 1.80
C ASN A 130 7.50 -11.99 3.26
N ARG A 131 6.41 -11.70 3.97
CA ARG A 131 6.24 -12.13 5.36
C ARG A 131 6.24 -13.65 5.49
N THR A 132 5.56 -14.35 4.59
CA THR A 132 5.56 -15.82 4.56
C THR A 132 6.97 -16.36 4.31
N ASN A 133 7.72 -15.74 3.38
CA ASN A 133 9.11 -16.09 3.13
C ASN A 133 9.99 -15.88 4.36
N ASP A 134 9.76 -14.81 5.13
CA ASP A 134 10.54 -14.54 6.33
C ASP A 134 10.24 -15.54 7.46
N VAL A 135 8.98 -15.93 7.64
CA VAL A 135 8.61 -17.02 8.55
C VAL A 135 9.30 -18.32 8.13
N MET A 136 9.29 -18.66 6.84
CA MET A 136 9.96 -19.87 6.31
C MET A 136 11.48 -19.82 6.51
N LYS A 137 12.12 -18.68 6.28
CA LYS A 137 13.57 -18.50 6.56
C LYS A 137 13.87 -18.75 8.03
N THR A 138 13.03 -18.22 8.93
CA THR A 138 13.23 -18.33 10.37
C THR A 138 13.15 -19.80 10.81
N LEU A 139 12.12 -20.53 10.36
CA LEU A 139 11.98 -21.97 10.60
C LEU A 139 13.15 -22.77 10.01
N ALA A 140 13.62 -22.41 8.82
CA ALA A 140 14.74 -23.08 8.16
C ALA A 140 16.06 -22.87 8.94
N VAL A 141 16.33 -21.67 9.43
CA VAL A 141 17.52 -21.37 10.25
C VAL A 141 17.49 -22.18 11.54
N VAL A 142 16.36 -22.19 12.25
CA VAL A 142 16.19 -22.97 13.48
C VAL A 142 16.40 -24.46 13.21
N SER A 143 15.80 -25.00 12.14
CA SER A 143 15.92 -26.41 11.77
C SER A 143 17.35 -26.78 11.36
N ALA A 144 18.04 -25.92 10.59
CA ALA A 144 19.42 -26.14 10.16
C ALA A 144 20.39 -26.20 11.34
N ILE A 145 20.08 -25.56 12.46
CA ILE A 145 20.84 -25.68 13.71
C ILE A 145 20.43 -26.95 14.46
N ILE A 146 19.13 -27.20 14.67
CA ILE A 146 18.67 -28.34 15.48
C ILE A 146 19.05 -29.68 14.86
N LEU A 147 18.87 -29.88 13.55
CA LEU A 147 19.07 -31.16 12.86
C LEU A 147 20.45 -31.78 13.10
N PRO A 148 21.59 -31.09 12.85
CA PRO A 148 22.91 -31.67 13.11
C PRO A 148 23.17 -31.90 14.60
N LEU A 149 22.68 -31.03 15.51
CA LEU A 149 22.83 -31.24 16.95
C LEU A 149 22.06 -32.48 17.41
N SER A 150 20.81 -32.63 16.95
CA SER A 150 19.99 -33.81 17.22
C SER A 150 20.59 -35.08 16.63
N LEU A 151 21.23 -35.01 15.46
CA LEU A 151 21.95 -36.15 14.89
C LEU A 151 23.12 -36.59 15.77
N ILE A 152 23.96 -35.64 16.21
CA ILE A 152 25.10 -35.98 17.09
C ILE A 152 24.60 -36.52 18.43
N ALA A 153 23.60 -35.86 19.06
CA ALA A 153 22.99 -36.35 20.29
C ALA A 153 22.34 -37.72 20.12
N GLY A 154 21.72 -37.98 18.96
CA GLY A 154 21.13 -39.26 18.61
C GLY A 154 22.18 -40.36 18.47
N ILE A 155 23.27 -40.11 17.75
CA ILE A 155 24.39 -41.06 17.59
C ILE A 155 24.97 -41.43 18.96
N TYR A 156 25.24 -40.44 19.82
CA TYR A 156 25.75 -40.68 21.17
C TYR A 156 24.71 -41.27 22.13
N GLY A 157 23.42 -41.20 21.81
CA GLY A 157 22.34 -41.86 22.53
C GLY A 157 22.13 -43.33 22.14
N MET A 158 22.81 -43.82 21.11
CA MET A 158 22.76 -45.23 20.71
C MET A 158 23.72 -46.06 21.59
N ASN A 159 23.24 -47.17 22.16
CA ASN A 159 24.01 -48.09 23.01
C ASN A 159 25.00 -48.95 22.18
N PHE A 160 25.98 -48.33 21.51
CA PHE A 160 27.04 -49.07 20.83
C PHE A 160 28.17 -49.40 21.80
N GLU A 161 28.57 -50.68 21.82
CA GLU A 161 29.57 -51.23 22.74
C GLU A 161 31.01 -50.83 22.40
N ASN A 162 31.25 -50.37 21.16
CA ASN A 162 32.57 -50.03 20.64
C ASN A 162 32.60 -48.59 20.09
N MET A 163 32.48 -47.60 20.99
CA MET A 163 32.70 -46.18 20.68
C MET A 163 34.07 -45.73 21.22
N PRO A 164 35.14 -45.72 20.41
CA PRO A 164 36.49 -45.38 20.86
C PRO A 164 36.61 -43.96 21.46
N GLU A 165 35.69 -43.05 21.12
CA GLU A 165 35.62 -41.67 21.62
C GLU A 165 35.16 -41.58 23.09
N LEU A 166 34.35 -42.54 23.57
CA LEU A 166 33.82 -42.59 24.94
C LEU A 166 34.85 -43.04 25.99
N GLY A 167 35.91 -43.72 25.58
CA GLY A 167 36.98 -44.17 26.48
C GLY A 167 37.92 -43.05 26.94
N THR A 168 37.84 -41.85 26.33
CA THR A 168 38.69 -40.72 26.69
C THR A 168 38.02 -39.86 27.77
N PRO A 169 38.74 -39.46 28.84
CA PRO A 169 38.17 -38.65 29.94
C PRO A 169 37.69 -37.26 29.51
N HIS A 170 38.00 -36.83 28.27
CA HIS A 170 37.59 -35.55 27.71
C HIS A 170 36.64 -35.66 26.52
N GLY A 171 36.26 -36.88 26.08
CA GLY A 171 35.41 -37.09 24.91
C GLY A 171 34.07 -36.36 25.03
N TYR A 172 33.42 -36.42 26.19
CA TYR A 172 32.17 -35.70 26.46
C TYR A 172 32.29 -34.18 26.26
N PHE A 173 33.34 -33.57 26.83
CA PHE A 173 33.58 -32.12 26.72
C PHE A 173 34.00 -31.72 25.29
N ALA A 174 34.76 -32.56 24.59
CA ALA A 174 35.15 -32.33 23.21
C ALA A 174 33.92 -32.34 22.27
N THR A 175 33.01 -33.30 22.43
CA THR A 175 31.76 -33.38 21.64
C THR A 175 30.85 -32.20 21.93
N LEU A 176 30.70 -31.81 23.20
CA LEU A 176 29.92 -30.63 23.59
C LEU A 176 30.52 -29.34 22.99
N GLY A 177 31.85 -29.20 23.04
CA GLY A 177 32.57 -28.11 22.39
C GLY A 177 32.39 -28.09 20.88
N GLY A 178 32.40 -29.26 20.23
CA GLY A 178 32.14 -29.42 18.80
C GLY A 178 30.72 -29.00 18.39
N MET A 179 29.70 -29.41 19.17
CA MET A 179 28.31 -28.97 18.96
C MET A 179 28.16 -27.45 19.13
N ALA A 180 28.77 -26.88 20.17
CA ALA A 180 28.75 -25.44 20.41
C ALA A 180 29.45 -24.67 19.29
N PHE A 181 30.61 -25.17 18.83
CA PHE A 181 31.35 -24.58 17.71
C PHE A 181 30.54 -24.63 16.41
N LEU A 182 29.96 -25.79 16.07
CA LEU A 182 29.12 -25.94 14.89
C LEU A 182 27.92 -24.97 14.92
N THR A 183 27.26 -24.87 16.07
CA THR A 183 26.14 -23.93 16.29
C THR A 183 26.59 -22.49 16.06
N ALA A 184 27.73 -22.09 16.63
CA ALA A 184 28.28 -20.74 16.47
C ALA A 184 28.64 -20.42 15.01
N VAL A 185 29.24 -21.37 14.28
CA VAL A 185 29.58 -21.22 12.85
C VAL A 185 28.31 -21.02 12.01
N LEU A 186 27.28 -21.83 12.23
CA LEU A 186 26.01 -21.71 11.51
C LEU A 186 25.32 -20.38 11.82
N LEU A 187 25.26 -19.98 13.10
CA LEU A 187 24.73 -18.69 13.52
C LEU A 187 25.47 -17.53 12.83
N LEU A 188 26.81 -17.55 12.84
CA LEU A 188 27.62 -16.50 12.22
C LEU A 188 27.41 -16.45 10.69
N TYR A 189 27.29 -17.61 10.04
CA TYR A 189 27.00 -17.70 8.61
C TYR A 189 25.64 -17.08 8.26
N PHE A 190 24.57 -17.46 8.99
CA PHE A 190 23.23 -16.91 8.78
C PHE A 190 23.14 -15.42 9.16
N TRP A 191 23.90 -14.99 10.16
CA TRP A 191 23.98 -13.59 10.55
C TRP A 191 24.65 -12.74 9.46
N ARG A 192 25.76 -13.21 8.86
CA ARG A 192 26.40 -12.54 7.71
C ARG A 192 25.51 -12.49 6.47
N ARG A 193 24.67 -13.50 6.26
CA ARG A 193 23.68 -13.52 5.17
C ARG A 193 22.48 -12.60 5.42
N GLY A 194 22.36 -12.02 6.62
CA GLY A 194 21.26 -11.11 6.96
C GLY A 194 19.91 -11.81 7.15
N TRP A 195 19.90 -13.12 7.42
CA TRP A 195 18.66 -13.91 7.55
C TRP A 195 18.02 -13.82 8.94
N ILE A 196 18.77 -13.37 9.96
CA ILE A 196 18.39 -13.45 11.39
C ILE A 196 17.84 -12.13 11.95
N PHE A 197 18.02 -11.01 11.26
CA PHE A 197 17.46 -9.72 11.68
C PHE A 197 16.77 -9.08 10.49
N GLN A 198 15.43 -9.11 10.53
CA GLN A 198 14.55 -8.44 9.59
C GLN A 198 14.89 -6.94 9.63
N ARG A 199 15.63 -6.47 8.63
CA ARG A 199 16.21 -5.13 8.54
C ARG A 199 15.17 -4.08 8.10
N ASP A 200 13.89 -4.42 8.23
CA ASP A 200 12.78 -3.74 7.57
C ASP A 200 12.06 -2.75 8.50
N GLU A 201 12.06 -2.98 9.82
CA GLU A 201 11.42 -2.05 10.77
C GLU A 201 12.24 -0.75 10.98
N MET A 202 13.57 -0.81 10.90
CA MET A 202 14.44 0.35 11.16
C MET A 202 14.48 1.33 9.98
N ARG A 203 14.46 0.83 8.73
CA ARG A 203 14.46 1.67 7.53
C ARG A 203 13.13 2.39 7.29
N ALA A 204 12.01 1.76 7.66
CA ALA A 204 10.70 2.39 7.59
C ALA A 204 10.57 3.55 8.59
N LYS A 205 11.20 3.41 9.77
CA LYS A 205 11.27 4.47 10.78
C LYS A 205 12.17 5.63 10.36
N GLU A 206 13.40 5.36 9.91
CA GLU A 206 14.34 6.39 9.44
C GLU A 206 13.77 7.18 8.24
N SER A 207 13.09 6.52 7.31
CA SER A 207 12.50 7.19 6.13
C SER A 207 11.33 8.10 6.52
N ARG A 208 10.53 7.70 7.52
CA ARG A 208 9.41 8.50 8.04
C ARG A 208 9.88 9.69 8.86
N GLU A 209 10.92 9.51 9.67
CA GLU A 209 11.56 10.60 10.43
C GLU A 209 12.25 11.60 9.50
N ALA A 210 12.85 11.13 8.39
CA ALA A 210 13.43 11.99 7.38
C ALA A 210 12.38 12.80 6.59
N LEU A 211 11.24 12.21 6.24
CA LEU A 211 10.13 12.91 5.56
C LEU A 211 9.44 13.92 6.50
N ALA A 212 9.24 13.57 7.77
CA ALA A 212 8.66 14.49 8.75
C ALA A 212 9.58 15.66 9.13
N ALA A 213 10.89 15.54 8.90
CA ALA A 213 11.87 16.60 9.14
C ALA A 213 11.99 17.59 7.97
N ASP A 214 11.57 17.22 6.76
CA ASP A 214 11.58 18.08 5.57
C ASP A 214 10.31 18.95 5.46
N ASP A 215 9.24 18.56 6.17
CA ASP A 215 7.96 19.27 6.26
C ASP A 215 7.90 20.33 7.40
N LEU A 216 9.01 20.58 8.12
CA LEU A 216 9.16 21.59 9.19
C LEU A 216 10.10 22.73 8.80
#